data_AF-A0A6M3IHX4-F1
#
_entry.id   AF-A0A6M3IHX4-F1
#
_cell.length_a   1.000
_cell.length_b   1.000
_cell.length_c   1.000
_cell.angle_alpha   90.00
_cell.angle_beta   90.00
_cell.angle_gamma   90.00
#
_symmetry.space_group_name_H-M   'P 1'
#
loop_
_entity.id
_entity.type
_entity.pdbx_description
1 polymer ?
#
loop_
_entity_poly.entity_id
_entity_poly.type
_entity_poly.pdbx_seq_one_letter_code
_entity_poly.pdbx_strand_id
1 'polypeptide(L)'
;MTTPFQTRTRLQIRESIGFALNDMILISASSSVDTTSLIAVYSLFKGGDDEYNGRQVVCVTPAGSIVAAEKSWVSDFNATTKDATVSPAFTANIIVNDLFEMWKVFTVEEVNDAINQAIMDVTKDTLQIKQLTSQYVDSNEYEYNALSDFVGLYQVEYAYSVGTEHTLDTCDSVWTAGSANVTVTADTAFKKLGTASMKAVEDGGSGTNAKLCYKTISSTDLDDCDKVEFWMYSSIALTAGQLQIKLDDTAAIASALEAISIPAMSANTWYRHVLSLANPHTDVDIISIGIFQVADVGAFTFYVDDVRANLSTSKDYRILNPDYWRVIKDTTPYLKLTSDGLGIVGDNTQLRLTGYQLPALLDADATESEIDPGYLINKVTGELMLNHSKSSRLDIQNREKIAQVRLEKAEKDKTGIRFKPAQNVRWVD
;
A
#
# COMPACT_ATOMS: atom_id res chain seq x y z
N MET A 1 5.61 25.37 4.47
CA MET A 1 5.72 24.16 5.30
C MET A 1 4.41 24.05 6.04
N THR A 2 3.65 22.99 5.78
CA THR A 2 2.44 22.67 6.52
C THR A 2 2.79 22.52 8.00
N THR A 3 1.90 22.96 8.89
CA THR A 3 2.14 22.81 10.33
C THR A 3 2.13 21.31 10.66
N PRO A 4 3.14 20.79 11.40
CA PRO A 4 3.12 19.38 11.79
C PRO A 4 1.88 19.11 12.64
N PHE A 5 1.19 18.02 12.34
CA PHE A 5 0.03 17.56 13.09
C PHE A 5 0.19 16.09 13.43
N GLN A 6 -0.51 15.64 14.47
CA GLN A 6 -0.60 14.23 14.81
C GLN A 6 -1.68 13.58 13.95
N THR A 7 -1.33 12.57 13.15
CA THR A 7 -2.30 11.84 12.33
C THR A 7 -3.25 11.01 13.20
N ARG A 8 -4.38 10.61 12.60
CA ARG A 8 -5.39 9.74 13.18
C ARG A 8 -5.92 8.80 12.11
N THR A 9 -6.34 7.61 12.54
CA THR A 9 -7.01 6.65 11.66
C THR A 9 -8.45 7.07 11.35
N ARG A 10 -9.05 6.51 10.30
CA ARG A 10 -10.47 6.73 9.95
C ARG A 10 -11.39 6.43 11.12
N LEU A 11 -11.17 5.34 11.86
CA LEU A 11 -11.92 5.02 13.08
C LEU A 11 -11.88 6.19 14.06
N GLN A 12 -10.69 6.63 14.44
CA GLN A 12 -10.51 7.67 15.46
C GLN A 12 -11.16 9.00 15.05
N ILE A 13 -11.12 9.31 13.74
CA ILE A 13 -11.78 10.48 13.17
C ILE A 13 -13.31 10.32 13.25
N ARG A 14 -13.85 9.18 12.79
CA ARG A 14 -15.28 8.87 12.84
C ARG A 14 -15.82 8.90 14.28
N GLU A 15 -15.12 8.28 15.22
CA GLU A 15 -15.53 8.28 16.62
C GLU A 15 -15.56 9.70 17.20
N SER A 16 -14.54 10.51 16.89
CA SER A 16 -14.48 11.90 17.31
C SER A 16 -15.65 12.72 16.76
N ILE A 17 -16.04 12.47 15.51
CA ILE A 17 -17.21 13.08 14.88
C ILE A 17 -18.50 12.62 15.58
N GLY A 18 -18.67 11.31 15.78
CA GLY A 18 -19.85 10.75 16.45
C GLY A 18 -20.07 11.30 17.86
N PHE A 19 -18.98 11.44 18.64
CA PHE A 19 -19.03 12.09 19.95
C PHE A 19 -19.32 13.59 19.86
N ALA A 20 -18.73 14.30 18.89
CA ALA A 20 -18.98 15.73 18.70
C ALA A 20 -20.43 16.03 18.26
N LEU A 21 -21.06 15.11 17.53
CA LEU A 21 -22.48 15.15 17.16
C LEU A 21 -23.42 14.72 18.28
N ASN A 22 -22.89 14.09 19.34
CA ASN A 22 -23.66 13.37 20.36
C ASN A 22 -24.63 12.35 19.73
N ASP A 23 -24.16 11.67 18.69
CA ASP A 23 -24.95 10.73 17.90
C ASP A 23 -24.49 9.28 18.04
N MET A 24 -23.24 9.08 18.49
CA MET A 24 -22.65 7.77 18.68
C MET A 24 -22.33 7.50 20.15
N ILE A 25 -22.52 6.24 20.56
CA ILE A 25 -21.99 5.69 21.81
C ILE A 25 -21.18 4.42 21.54
N LEU A 26 -20.12 4.21 22.32
CA LEU A 26 -19.38 2.96 22.35
C LEU A 26 -19.99 2.00 23.36
N ILE A 27 -20.22 0.78 22.92
CA ILE A 27 -20.86 -0.28 23.69
C ILE A 27 -19.87 -1.42 23.87
N SER A 28 -19.82 -1.96 25.09
CA SER A 28 -19.12 -3.20 25.36
C SER A 28 -20.12 -4.24 25.84
N ALA A 29 -20.18 -5.38 25.16
CA ALA A 29 -21.08 -6.47 25.53
C ALA A 29 -20.72 -7.03 26.91
N SER A 30 -21.72 -7.14 27.78
CA SER A 30 -21.53 -7.61 29.17
C SER A 30 -21.73 -9.10 29.35
N SER A 31 -22.24 -9.81 28.34
CA SER A 31 -22.48 -11.25 28.39
C SER A 31 -22.34 -11.89 27.02
N SER A 32 -22.03 -13.19 27.01
CA SER A 32 -22.07 -14.02 25.80
C SER A 32 -23.44 -14.66 25.67
N VAL A 33 -24.14 -14.41 24.56
CA VAL A 33 -25.56 -14.78 24.42
C VAL A 33 -25.80 -15.51 23.10
N ASP A 34 -26.14 -14.79 22.06
CA ASP A 34 -26.48 -15.28 20.73
C ASP A 34 -26.10 -14.22 19.68
N THR A 35 -26.66 -14.32 18.48
CA THR A 35 -26.42 -13.41 17.36
C THR A 35 -27.39 -12.23 17.27
N THR A 36 -28.40 -12.15 18.15
CA THR A 36 -29.51 -11.20 18.09
C THR A 36 -29.66 -10.33 19.33
N SER A 37 -29.11 -10.73 20.48
CA SER A 37 -29.26 -10.04 21.76
C SER A 37 -27.95 -9.38 22.19
N LEU A 38 -27.87 -8.05 22.02
CA LEU A 38 -26.78 -7.24 22.51
C LEU A 38 -27.08 -6.76 23.94
N ILE A 39 -26.60 -7.53 24.92
CA ILE A 39 -26.72 -7.18 26.34
C ILE A 39 -25.49 -6.39 26.79
N ALA A 40 -25.68 -5.12 27.15
CA ALA A 40 -24.60 -4.24 27.60
C ALA A 40 -25.01 -3.39 28.80
N VAL A 41 -24.92 -3.97 29.99
CA VAL A 41 -25.42 -3.38 31.26
C VAL A 41 -24.83 -1.99 31.54
N TYR A 42 -23.54 -1.79 31.26
CA TYR A 42 -22.84 -0.54 31.57
C TYR A 42 -22.98 0.53 30.49
N SER A 43 -23.18 0.14 29.23
CA SER A 43 -23.25 1.08 28.10
C SER A 43 -24.71 1.47 27.77
N LEU A 44 -25.67 0.58 28.01
CA LEU A 44 -27.11 0.78 27.72
C LEU A 44 -27.93 1.10 28.98
N PHE A 45 -27.34 1.79 29.95
CA PHE A 45 -27.95 2.01 31.27
C PHE A 45 -29.05 3.08 31.31
N LYS A 46 -29.20 3.89 30.25
CA LYS A 46 -30.12 5.04 30.21
C LYS A 46 -31.37 4.74 29.38
N GLY A 47 -32.47 5.41 29.74
CA GLY A 47 -33.74 5.35 28.98
C GLY A 47 -34.72 4.30 29.47
N GLY A 48 -35.93 4.37 28.91
CA GLY A 48 -36.98 3.36 29.07
C GLY A 48 -36.93 2.33 27.94
N ASP A 49 -37.94 1.48 27.89
CA ASP A 49 -38.15 0.59 26.73
C ASP A 49 -38.19 1.45 25.45
N ASP A 50 -37.72 0.88 24.34
CA ASP A 50 -37.60 1.52 23.02
C ASP A 50 -36.56 2.66 22.86
N GLU A 51 -35.81 3.05 23.90
CA GLU A 51 -34.85 4.18 23.83
C GLU A 51 -33.84 4.05 22.68
N TYR A 52 -33.42 2.82 22.39
CA TYR A 52 -32.38 2.53 21.39
C TYR A 52 -32.94 2.02 20.06
N ASN A 53 -34.26 1.94 19.89
CA ASN A 53 -34.85 1.39 18.67
C ASN A 53 -34.53 2.26 17.44
N GLY A 54 -34.26 1.58 16.32
CA GLY A 54 -33.90 2.20 15.04
C GLY A 54 -32.46 2.72 14.98
N ARG A 55 -31.63 2.45 15.98
CA ARG A 55 -30.20 2.81 15.97
C ARG A 55 -29.39 1.76 15.20
N GLN A 56 -28.45 2.21 14.37
CA GLN A 56 -27.50 1.31 13.71
C GLN A 56 -26.47 0.83 14.74
N VAL A 57 -26.09 -0.43 14.66
CA VAL A 57 -25.04 -1.04 15.49
C VAL A 57 -24.05 -1.74 14.57
N VAL A 58 -22.75 -1.48 14.79
CA VAL A 58 -21.67 -2.13 14.06
C VAL A 58 -20.69 -2.76 15.03
N CYS A 59 -20.26 -3.99 14.73
CA CYS A 59 -19.24 -4.68 15.51
C CYS A 59 -17.85 -4.14 15.18
N VAL A 60 -17.04 -3.89 16.21
CA VAL A 60 -15.68 -3.37 16.11
C VAL A 60 -14.72 -4.42 16.67
N THR A 61 -13.72 -4.78 15.88
CA THR A 61 -12.64 -5.66 16.35
C THR A 61 -11.91 -5.05 17.55
N PRO A 62 -11.20 -5.86 18.37
CA PRO A 62 -10.31 -5.34 19.41
C PRO A 62 -9.23 -4.39 18.89
N ALA A 63 -8.90 -4.48 17.59
CA ALA A 63 -7.99 -3.57 16.88
C ALA A 63 -8.68 -2.29 16.35
N GLY A 64 -9.96 -2.08 16.66
CA GLY A 64 -10.72 -0.88 16.30
C GLY A 64 -11.31 -0.86 14.90
N SER A 65 -11.15 -1.90 14.08
CA SER A 65 -11.75 -1.94 12.74
C SER A 65 -13.16 -2.50 12.77
N ILE A 66 -14.11 -1.88 12.07
CA ILE A 66 -15.43 -2.46 11.84
C ILE A 66 -15.28 -3.80 11.13
N VAL A 67 -15.95 -4.83 11.65
CA VAL A 67 -16.00 -6.13 10.98
C VAL A 67 -16.93 -6.00 9.78
N ALA A 68 -16.37 -6.15 8.58
CA ALA A 68 -17.14 -6.08 7.34
C ALA A 68 -18.31 -7.09 7.38
N ALA A 69 -19.50 -6.63 6.99
CA ALA A 69 -20.78 -7.37 7.03
C ALA A 69 -21.43 -7.62 8.42
N GLU A 70 -20.82 -7.18 9.52
CA GLU A 70 -21.44 -7.23 10.87
C GLU A 70 -22.16 -5.92 11.22
N LYS A 71 -23.21 -5.61 10.45
CA LYS A 71 -24.05 -4.42 10.64
C LYS A 71 -25.46 -4.84 10.98
N SER A 72 -26.03 -4.19 11.99
CA SER A 72 -27.38 -4.47 12.42
C SER A 72 -28.11 -3.20 12.87
N TRP A 73 -29.39 -3.35 13.17
CA TRP A 73 -30.25 -2.28 13.67
C TRP A 73 -30.98 -2.77 14.91
N VAL A 74 -31.06 -1.92 15.93
CA VAL A 74 -31.87 -2.24 17.12
C VAL A 74 -33.33 -2.23 16.71
N SER A 75 -33.94 -3.41 16.74
CA SER A 75 -35.36 -3.63 16.45
C SER A 75 -36.24 -3.47 17.69
N ASP A 76 -35.70 -3.78 18.86
CA ASP A 76 -36.35 -3.65 20.16
C ASP A 76 -35.32 -3.46 21.28
N PHE A 77 -35.70 -2.80 22.37
CA PHE A 77 -34.85 -2.62 23.55
C PHE A 77 -35.64 -2.79 24.84
N ASN A 78 -35.18 -3.74 25.66
CA ASN A 78 -35.72 -4.01 26.98
C ASN A 78 -34.86 -3.33 28.06
N ALA A 79 -35.41 -2.29 28.70
CA ALA A 79 -34.70 -1.51 29.69
C ALA A 79 -34.47 -2.25 31.01
N THR A 80 -35.18 -3.35 31.28
CA THR A 80 -34.99 -4.16 32.49
C THR A 80 -33.79 -5.08 32.34
N THR A 81 -33.68 -5.78 31.21
CA THR A 81 -32.57 -6.70 30.94
C THR A 81 -31.36 -6.03 30.31
N LYS A 82 -31.49 -4.77 29.86
CA LYS A 82 -30.46 -4.04 29.11
C LYS A 82 -30.07 -4.76 27.81
N ASP A 83 -31.05 -5.42 27.22
CA ASP A 83 -30.91 -6.19 25.99
C ASP A 83 -31.46 -5.40 24.80
N ALA A 84 -30.59 -5.11 23.84
CA ALA A 84 -30.98 -4.58 22.55
C ALA A 84 -31.09 -5.74 21.55
N THR A 85 -32.31 -6.02 21.10
CA THR A 85 -32.56 -7.01 20.05
C THR A 85 -32.22 -6.40 18.70
N VAL A 86 -31.29 -7.00 17.97
CA VAL A 86 -30.79 -6.49 16.70
C VAL A 86 -31.27 -7.31 15.50
N SER A 87 -31.52 -6.65 14.38
CA SER A 87 -31.89 -7.27 13.11
C SER A 87 -31.29 -6.48 11.92
N PRO A 88 -30.63 -7.14 10.94
CA PRO A 88 -30.38 -8.58 10.85
C PRO A 88 -29.44 -9.11 11.95
N ALA A 89 -29.52 -10.41 12.27
CA ALA A 89 -28.62 -11.01 13.25
C ALA A 89 -27.15 -10.90 12.82
N PHE A 90 -26.23 -10.77 13.78
CA PHE A 90 -24.79 -10.88 13.53
C PHE A 90 -24.42 -12.30 13.07
N THR A 91 -23.30 -12.45 12.35
CA THR A 91 -22.91 -13.79 11.83
C THR A 91 -22.34 -14.67 12.94
N ALA A 92 -21.70 -14.06 13.94
CA ALA A 92 -21.12 -14.74 15.09
C ALA A 92 -21.86 -14.37 16.38
N ASN A 93 -21.86 -15.29 17.34
CA ASN A 93 -22.40 -15.02 18.67
C ASN A 93 -21.64 -13.85 19.29
N ILE A 94 -22.38 -12.92 19.89
CA ILE A 94 -21.82 -11.82 20.66
C ILE A 94 -21.17 -12.41 21.92
N ILE A 95 -19.90 -12.07 22.17
CA ILE A 95 -19.15 -12.49 23.34
C ILE A 95 -18.90 -11.32 24.29
N VAL A 96 -18.51 -11.64 25.54
CA VAL A 96 -18.22 -10.61 26.54
C VAL A 96 -17.01 -9.78 26.11
N ASN A 97 -17.09 -8.47 26.31
CA ASN A 97 -16.13 -7.45 25.91
C ASN A 97 -16.04 -7.16 24.40
N ASP A 98 -16.88 -7.77 23.56
CA ASP A 98 -17.02 -7.30 22.18
C ASP A 98 -17.42 -5.81 22.19
N LEU A 99 -16.79 -5.05 21.28
CA LEU A 99 -16.99 -3.62 21.16
C LEU A 99 -17.91 -3.32 19.98
N PHE A 100 -18.82 -2.36 20.17
CA PHE A 100 -19.74 -1.92 19.15
C PHE A 100 -19.83 -0.40 19.13
N GLU A 101 -19.97 0.18 17.95
CA GLU A 101 -20.46 1.55 17.79
C GLU A 101 -21.97 1.49 17.59
N MET A 102 -22.73 2.31 18.34
CA MET A 102 -24.17 2.47 18.13
C MET A 102 -24.49 3.91 17.77
N TRP A 103 -25.14 4.09 16.63
CA TRP A 103 -25.41 5.38 16.00
C TRP A 103 -26.91 5.68 15.94
N LYS A 104 -27.29 6.92 16.26
CA LYS A 104 -28.68 7.30 16.48
C LYS A 104 -29.36 7.87 15.23
N VAL A 105 -28.77 8.88 14.62
CA VAL A 105 -29.35 9.61 13.48
C VAL A 105 -28.59 9.32 12.21
N PHE A 106 -27.26 9.31 12.31
CA PHE A 106 -26.38 9.04 11.20
C PHE A 106 -26.05 7.55 11.14
N THR A 107 -25.73 7.09 9.96
CA THR A 107 -25.08 5.80 9.77
C THR A 107 -23.57 5.97 9.72
N VAL A 108 -22.84 4.89 10.03
CA VAL A 108 -21.40 4.82 9.86
C VAL A 108 -21.02 5.19 8.43
N GLU A 109 -21.76 4.69 7.44
CA GLU A 109 -21.53 4.94 6.02
C GLU A 109 -21.64 6.42 5.68
N GLU A 110 -22.70 7.10 6.14
CA GLU A 110 -22.87 8.54 5.90
C GLU A 110 -21.72 9.36 6.47
N VAL A 111 -21.24 9.02 7.66
CA VAL A 111 -20.09 9.71 8.29
C VAL A 111 -18.80 9.43 7.53
N ASN A 112 -18.59 8.16 7.15
CA ASN A 112 -17.46 7.69 6.37
C ASN A 112 -17.37 8.35 4.98
N ASP A 113 -18.50 8.50 4.31
CA ASP A 113 -18.60 9.18 3.02
C ASP A 113 -18.36 10.68 3.19
N ALA A 114 -18.91 11.29 4.23
CA ALA A 114 -18.67 12.71 4.53
C ALA A 114 -17.19 13.00 4.83
N ILE A 115 -16.47 12.09 5.49
CA ILE A 115 -15.01 12.20 5.69
C ILE A 115 -14.30 12.20 4.33
N ASN A 116 -14.62 11.28 3.43
CA ASN A 116 -14.00 11.21 2.11
C ASN A 116 -14.35 12.44 1.25
N GLN A 117 -15.58 12.96 1.32
CA GLN A 117 -15.95 14.21 0.65
C GLN A 117 -15.15 15.41 1.20
N ALA A 118 -14.97 15.50 2.52
CA ALA A 118 -14.15 16.55 3.13
C ALA A 118 -12.68 16.49 2.67
N ILE A 119 -12.13 15.30 2.42
CA ILE A 119 -10.79 15.14 1.81
C ILE A 119 -10.79 15.64 0.36
N MET A 120 -11.79 15.25 -0.44
CA MET A 120 -11.92 15.68 -1.84
C MET A 120 -12.01 17.22 -1.96
N ASP A 121 -12.74 17.87 -1.05
CA ASP A 121 -12.94 19.33 -1.00
C ASP A 121 -11.64 20.13 -0.82
N VAL A 122 -10.62 19.53 -0.20
CA VAL A 122 -9.32 20.20 0.05
C VAL A 122 -8.17 19.63 -0.74
N THR A 123 -8.39 18.57 -1.51
CA THR A 123 -7.35 17.81 -2.23
C THR A 123 -6.38 18.71 -3.01
N LYS A 124 -6.88 19.72 -3.73
CA LYS A 124 -6.04 20.67 -4.50
C LYS A 124 -5.14 21.54 -3.63
N ASP A 125 -5.58 21.81 -2.41
CA ASP A 125 -4.87 22.62 -1.43
C ASP A 125 -3.95 21.77 -0.55
N THR A 126 -3.98 20.44 -0.62
CA THR A 126 -3.32 19.55 0.35
C THR A 126 -2.60 18.38 -0.32
N LEU A 127 -1.92 18.65 -1.44
CA LEU A 127 -1.13 17.65 -2.15
C LEU A 127 -0.01 17.07 -1.27
N GLN A 128 0.21 15.76 -1.38
CA GLN A 128 1.18 15.01 -0.60
C GLN A 128 2.44 14.75 -1.41
N ILE A 129 3.60 14.72 -0.75
CA ILE A 129 4.86 14.38 -1.42
C ILE A 129 4.89 12.88 -1.70
N LYS A 130 5.15 12.51 -2.96
CA LYS A 130 5.37 11.12 -3.38
C LYS A 130 6.78 10.96 -3.91
N GLN A 131 7.41 9.84 -3.56
CA GLN A 131 8.68 9.41 -4.14
C GLN A 131 8.52 8.02 -4.75
N LEU A 132 8.98 7.85 -5.98
CA LEU A 132 9.03 6.57 -6.69
C LEU A 132 10.48 6.19 -6.96
N THR A 133 10.86 4.96 -6.62
CA THR A 133 12.23 4.42 -6.81
C THR A 133 12.24 3.11 -7.60
N SER A 134 11.10 2.63 -8.11
CA SER A 134 11.03 1.37 -8.85
C SER A 134 11.35 1.50 -10.34
N GLN A 135 11.62 2.71 -10.84
CA GLN A 135 11.88 2.94 -12.25
C GLN A 135 13.37 2.78 -12.57
N TYR A 136 13.66 2.04 -13.64
CA TYR A 136 15.01 1.86 -14.16
C TYR A 136 15.08 2.31 -15.61
N VAL A 137 16.24 2.85 -16.00
CA VAL A 137 16.51 3.33 -17.35
C VAL A 137 17.02 2.19 -18.23
N ASP A 138 16.53 2.15 -19.46
CA ASP A 138 17.07 1.35 -20.56
C ASP A 138 17.66 2.33 -21.59
N SER A 139 18.89 2.07 -22.05
CA SER A 139 19.61 2.95 -23.00
C SER A 139 18.89 3.19 -24.32
N ASN A 140 17.85 2.40 -24.64
CA ASN A 140 17.03 2.58 -25.85
C ASN A 140 15.61 3.08 -25.56
N GLU A 141 15.26 3.29 -24.30
CA GLU A 141 13.93 3.73 -23.87
C GLU A 141 13.96 5.19 -23.41
N TYR A 142 13.14 6.00 -24.07
CA TYR A 142 13.02 7.43 -23.76
C TYR A 142 11.79 7.75 -22.93
N GLU A 143 10.84 6.82 -22.83
CA GLU A 143 9.48 7.05 -22.35
C GLU A 143 9.15 6.08 -21.24
N TYR A 144 8.77 6.59 -20.07
CA TYR A 144 8.58 5.81 -18.86
C TYR A 144 7.19 6.06 -18.27
N ASN A 145 6.35 5.03 -18.30
CA ASN A 145 5.00 5.07 -17.72
C ASN A 145 5.04 4.95 -16.19
N ALA A 146 5.58 6.00 -15.55
CA ALA A 146 5.86 6.05 -14.11
C ALA A 146 5.07 7.15 -13.38
N LEU A 147 4.16 7.84 -14.09
CA LEU A 147 3.53 9.07 -13.60
C LEU A 147 2.03 8.91 -13.25
N SER A 148 1.46 7.71 -13.31
CA SER A 148 0.02 7.47 -13.07
C SER A 148 -0.48 8.00 -11.73
N ASP A 149 0.37 7.95 -10.70
CA ASP A 149 0.02 8.34 -9.34
C ASP A 149 0.47 9.77 -9.00
N PHE A 150 1.10 10.47 -9.95
CA PHE A 150 1.60 11.82 -9.76
C PHE A 150 0.61 12.82 -10.36
N VAL A 151 0.30 13.86 -9.59
CA VAL A 151 -0.40 15.07 -10.06
C VAL A 151 0.60 16.08 -10.60
N GLY A 152 1.83 16.07 -10.07
CA GLY A 152 2.91 16.93 -10.53
C GLY A 152 4.28 16.35 -10.17
N LEU A 153 5.23 16.44 -11.08
CA LEU A 153 6.62 15.99 -10.85
C LEU A 153 7.52 17.22 -10.74
N TYR A 154 8.34 17.32 -9.69
CA TYR A 154 9.23 18.47 -9.54
C TYR A 154 10.71 18.12 -9.57
N GLN A 155 11.07 16.84 -9.39
CA GLN A 155 12.45 16.41 -9.35
C GLN A 155 12.61 15.00 -9.92
N VAL A 156 13.61 14.84 -10.79
CA VAL A 156 14.08 13.55 -11.30
C VAL A 156 15.53 13.42 -10.87
N GLU A 157 15.84 12.33 -10.20
CA GLU A 157 17.18 11.96 -9.79
C GLU A 157 17.54 10.61 -10.38
N TYR A 158 18.84 10.36 -10.50
CA TYR A 158 19.37 9.07 -10.93
C TYR A 158 20.46 8.61 -9.96
N ALA A 159 20.56 7.30 -9.77
CA ALA A 159 21.62 6.69 -8.97
C ALA A 159 22.95 6.85 -9.72
N TYR A 160 23.75 7.83 -9.31
CA TYR A 160 25.04 8.12 -9.94
C TYR A 160 26.09 7.06 -9.61
N SER A 161 26.04 6.51 -8.40
CA SER A 161 26.90 5.42 -7.96
C SER A 161 26.23 4.61 -6.87
N VAL A 162 26.55 3.32 -6.81
CA VAL A 162 26.21 2.43 -5.70
C VAL A 162 27.49 2.21 -4.91
N GLY A 163 27.50 2.57 -3.61
CA GLY A 163 28.70 2.48 -2.79
C GLY A 163 29.09 1.04 -2.46
N THR A 164 28.11 0.21 -2.12
CA THR A 164 28.29 -1.20 -1.78
C THR A 164 27.44 -2.06 -2.70
N GLU A 165 28.10 -2.84 -3.54
CA GLU A 165 27.48 -3.75 -4.51
C GLU A 165 28.39 -4.95 -4.77
N HIS A 166 27.79 -6.14 -4.81
CA HIS A 166 28.44 -7.38 -5.22
C HIS A 166 27.71 -7.97 -6.43
N THR A 167 28.44 -8.30 -7.49
CA THR A 167 27.88 -9.05 -8.61
C THR A 167 27.93 -10.54 -8.28
N LEU A 168 26.77 -11.18 -8.21
CA LEU A 168 26.65 -12.62 -7.93
C LEU A 168 26.83 -13.43 -9.22
N ASP A 169 26.10 -13.07 -10.28
CA ASP A 169 26.25 -13.70 -11.60
C ASP A 169 25.70 -12.77 -12.70
N THR A 170 26.45 -12.55 -13.77
CA THR A 170 25.99 -11.74 -14.91
C THR A 170 25.01 -12.48 -15.82
N CYS A 171 24.78 -13.79 -15.59
CA CYS A 171 23.93 -14.65 -16.41
C CYS A 171 24.37 -14.81 -17.88
N ASP A 172 25.62 -14.44 -18.20
CA ASP A 172 26.24 -14.59 -19.52
C ASP A 172 26.57 -16.04 -19.91
N SER A 173 26.35 -16.98 -19.00
CA SER A 173 26.69 -18.39 -19.18
C SER A 173 25.58 -19.30 -18.71
N VAL A 174 25.57 -20.53 -19.22
CA VAL A 174 24.54 -21.51 -18.88
C VAL A 174 24.56 -21.82 -17.39
N TRP A 175 23.37 -21.80 -16.77
CA TRP A 175 23.14 -22.31 -15.43
C TRP A 175 22.87 -23.82 -15.48
N THR A 176 22.83 -24.48 -14.33
CA THR A 176 22.55 -25.92 -14.25
C THR A 176 21.05 -26.14 -14.07
N ALA A 177 20.47 -27.09 -14.82
CA ALA A 177 19.10 -27.53 -14.63
C ALA A 177 18.92 -28.20 -13.26
N GLY A 178 17.85 -27.82 -12.55
CA GLY A 178 17.50 -28.35 -11.23
C GLY A 178 16.66 -29.62 -11.27
N SER A 179 16.04 -29.92 -12.42
CA SER A 179 15.22 -31.11 -12.66
C SER A 179 15.37 -31.59 -14.11
N ALA A 180 14.91 -32.80 -14.40
CA ALA A 180 14.90 -33.33 -15.77
C ALA A 180 13.86 -32.67 -16.69
N ASN A 181 12.91 -31.91 -16.11
CA ASN A 181 11.85 -31.20 -16.86
C ASN A 181 12.25 -29.76 -17.20
N VAL A 182 13.46 -29.34 -16.79
CA VAL A 182 14.00 -28.01 -17.11
C VAL A 182 15.16 -28.14 -18.07
N THR A 183 15.07 -27.42 -19.19
CA THR A 183 16.20 -27.21 -20.09
C THR A 183 16.74 -25.80 -19.90
N VAL A 184 18.03 -25.69 -19.56
CA VAL A 184 18.70 -24.40 -19.34
C VAL A 184 19.73 -24.13 -20.44
N THR A 185 19.72 -22.92 -20.98
CA THR A 185 20.63 -22.45 -22.03
C THR A 185 21.02 -20.99 -21.79
N ALA A 186 22.13 -20.53 -22.36
CA ALA A 186 22.43 -19.10 -22.44
C ALA A 186 21.89 -18.55 -23.78
N ASP A 187 21.09 -17.49 -23.74
CA ASP A 187 20.49 -16.85 -24.93
C ASP A 187 21.21 -15.54 -25.24
N THR A 188 21.93 -15.50 -26.37
CA THR A 188 22.70 -14.33 -26.80
C THR A 188 21.87 -13.30 -27.56
N ALA A 189 20.65 -13.66 -27.98
CA ALA A 189 19.76 -12.80 -28.74
C ALA A 189 18.74 -12.08 -27.84
N PHE A 190 18.20 -12.79 -26.85
CA PHE A 190 17.21 -12.25 -25.91
C PHE A 190 17.87 -12.06 -24.53
N LYS A 191 18.25 -10.83 -24.21
CA LYS A 191 18.95 -10.47 -22.97
C LYS A 191 18.67 -9.02 -22.59
N LYS A 192 18.93 -8.67 -21.33
CA LYS A 192 18.85 -7.29 -20.85
C LYS A 192 20.22 -6.63 -20.78
N LEU A 193 21.24 -7.33 -20.30
CA LEU A 193 22.59 -6.81 -20.15
C LEU A 193 23.63 -7.80 -20.67
N GLY A 194 24.88 -7.36 -20.73
CA GLY A 194 26.00 -8.21 -21.09
C GLY A 194 25.90 -8.82 -22.49
N THR A 195 26.32 -10.08 -22.59
CA THR A 195 26.48 -10.87 -23.82
C THR A 195 25.43 -11.97 -23.98
N ALA A 196 24.83 -12.47 -22.90
CA ALA A 196 23.72 -13.42 -22.89
C ALA A 196 22.85 -13.23 -21.64
N SER A 197 21.65 -13.81 -21.65
CA SER A 197 20.87 -14.05 -20.42
C SER A 197 20.68 -15.54 -20.19
N MET A 198 20.41 -15.92 -18.94
CA MET A 198 20.07 -17.30 -18.59
C MET A 198 18.64 -17.56 -19.01
N LYS A 199 18.41 -18.57 -19.86
CA LYS A 199 17.10 -19.04 -20.29
C LYS A 199 16.81 -20.42 -19.71
N ALA A 200 15.65 -20.58 -19.08
CA ALA A 200 15.14 -21.87 -18.63
C ALA A 200 13.75 -22.15 -19.23
N VAL A 201 13.58 -23.35 -19.78
CA VAL A 201 12.32 -23.87 -20.30
C VAL A 201 11.86 -25.00 -19.38
N GLU A 202 10.75 -24.81 -18.67
CA GLU A 202 10.08 -25.82 -17.85
C GLU A 202 8.93 -26.44 -18.66
N ASP A 203 8.95 -27.77 -18.82
CA ASP A 203 7.97 -28.52 -19.61
C ASP A 203 6.67 -28.85 -18.86
N GLY A 204 6.52 -28.40 -17.60
CA GLY A 204 5.29 -28.51 -16.81
C GLY A 204 5.18 -29.77 -15.96
N GLY A 205 6.30 -30.25 -15.41
CA GLY A 205 6.37 -31.48 -14.61
C GLY A 205 7.21 -31.38 -13.33
N SER A 206 7.82 -30.22 -13.05
CA SER A 206 8.64 -30.02 -11.86
C SER A 206 7.83 -30.01 -10.54
N GLY A 207 6.56 -29.62 -10.57
CA GLY A 207 5.67 -29.61 -9.40
C GLY A 207 5.95 -28.47 -8.41
N THR A 208 5.44 -28.58 -7.18
CA THR A 208 5.58 -27.56 -6.13
C THR A 208 6.90 -27.65 -5.37
N ASN A 209 7.43 -26.51 -4.93
CA ASN A 209 8.72 -26.34 -4.25
C ASN A 209 9.90 -26.99 -5.00
N ALA A 210 9.88 -26.94 -6.32
CA ALA A 210 10.87 -27.56 -7.18
C ALA A 210 12.00 -26.59 -7.53
N LYS A 211 13.23 -27.10 -7.53
CA LYS A 211 14.40 -26.35 -8.02
C LYS A 211 14.39 -26.38 -9.55
N LEU A 212 14.24 -25.21 -10.18
CA LEU A 212 14.20 -25.13 -11.64
C LEU A 212 15.60 -25.07 -12.22
N CYS A 213 16.43 -24.16 -11.71
CA CYS A 213 17.81 -23.99 -12.14
C CYS A 213 18.66 -23.36 -11.04
N TYR A 214 19.97 -23.55 -11.12
CA TYR A 214 20.92 -22.96 -10.18
C TYR A 214 22.27 -22.69 -10.82
N LYS A 215 23.05 -21.83 -10.17
CA LYS A 215 24.44 -21.54 -10.51
C LYS A 215 25.30 -21.62 -9.26
N THR A 216 26.40 -22.36 -9.36
CA THR A 216 27.49 -22.25 -8.38
C THR A 216 28.36 -21.06 -8.77
N ILE A 217 28.59 -20.18 -7.80
CA ILE A 217 29.38 -18.96 -7.93
C ILE A 217 30.60 -19.04 -7.00
N SER A 218 31.51 -18.08 -7.14
CA SER A 218 32.58 -17.90 -6.15
C SER A 218 31.98 -17.42 -4.83
N SER A 219 32.53 -17.85 -3.69
CA SER A 219 32.07 -17.38 -2.37
C SER A 219 32.09 -15.86 -2.33
N THR A 220 30.95 -15.31 -1.92
CA THR A 220 30.72 -13.86 -1.84
C THR A 220 30.08 -13.57 -0.49
N ASP A 221 30.67 -12.61 0.23
CA ASP A 221 30.17 -12.09 1.49
C ASP A 221 29.18 -10.96 1.24
N LEU A 222 27.96 -11.10 1.76
CA LEU A 222 26.85 -10.16 1.63
C LEU A 222 26.44 -9.51 2.96
N ASP A 223 27.26 -9.61 4.02
CA ASP A 223 26.99 -8.99 5.34
C ASP A 223 26.79 -7.47 5.28
N ASP A 224 27.34 -6.83 4.25
CA ASP A 224 27.24 -5.39 4.00
C ASP A 224 26.05 -4.99 3.10
N CYS A 225 25.26 -5.95 2.60
CA CYS A 225 24.13 -5.71 1.71
C CYS A 225 22.78 -5.87 2.42
N ASP A 226 21.71 -5.34 1.82
CA ASP A 226 20.33 -5.52 2.31
C ASP A 226 19.31 -5.85 1.20
N LYS A 227 19.76 -5.81 -0.06
CA LYS A 227 18.97 -6.17 -1.24
C LYS A 227 19.69 -7.16 -2.13
N VAL A 228 18.90 -8.01 -2.79
CA VAL A 228 19.27 -8.71 -4.03
C VAL A 228 18.42 -8.14 -5.17
N GLU A 229 19.03 -7.90 -6.31
CA GLU A 229 18.35 -7.41 -7.50
C GLU A 229 18.79 -8.16 -8.77
N PHE A 230 17.85 -8.33 -9.69
CA PHE A 230 18.05 -9.03 -10.96
C PHE A 230 16.95 -8.70 -11.95
N TRP A 231 17.23 -8.89 -13.22
CA TRP A 231 16.22 -8.85 -14.28
C TRP A 231 15.59 -10.23 -14.46
N MET A 232 14.28 -10.26 -14.64
CA MET A 232 13.55 -11.48 -14.96
C MET A 232 12.46 -11.22 -16.00
N TYR A 233 12.27 -12.20 -16.87
CA TYR A 233 11.17 -12.27 -17.83
C TYR A 233 10.50 -13.63 -17.72
N SER A 234 9.18 -13.67 -17.92
CA SER A 234 8.42 -14.92 -18.00
C SER A 234 7.49 -14.89 -19.21
N SER A 235 7.35 -16.02 -19.91
CA SER A 235 6.39 -16.18 -21.00
C SER A 235 4.93 -16.23 -20.53
N ILE A 236 4.72 -16.40 -19.22
CA ILE A 236 3.39 -16.42 -18.58
C ILE A 236 3.31 -15.35 -17.49
N ALA A 237 2.09 -14.95 -17.14
CA ALA A 237 1.87 -14.10 -15.97
C ALA A 237 2.08 -14.93 -14.70
N LEU A 238 2.78 -14.36 -13.73
CA LEU A 238 3.03 -14.99 -12.44
C LEU A 238 2.41 -14.14 -11.33
N THR A 239 1.79 -14.81 -10.36
CA THR A 239 1.35 -14.18 -9.12
C THR A 239 2.49 -14.15 -8.11
N ALA A 240 2.44 -13.21 -7.17
CA ALA A 240 3.49 -13.07 -6.16
C ALA A 240 3.73 -14.39 -5.39
N GLY A 241 5.00 -14.75 -5.23
CA GLY A 241 5.41 -15.94 -4.48
C GLY A 241 5.26 -17.28 -5.21
N GLN A 242 4.82 -17.30 -6.47
CA GLN A 242 4.85 -18.55 -7.27
C GLN A 242 6.29 -18.99 -7.54
N LEU A 243 7.20 -18.04 -7.72
CA LEU A 243 8.63 -18.29 -7.85
C LEU A 243 9.40 -17.68 -6.67
N GLN A 244 10.57 -18.25 -6.39
CA GLN A 244 11.53 -17.76 -5.41
C GLN A 244 12.92 -17.72 -6.01
N ILE A 245 13.68 -16.67 -5.64
CA ILE A 245 15.13 -16.72 -5.70
C ILE A 245 15.65 -17.26 -4.37
N LYS A 246 16.64 -18.15 -4.41
CA LYS A 246 17.30 -18.69 -3.23
C LYS A 246 18.80 -18.46 -3.33
N LEU A 247 19.40 -18.08 -2.20
CA LEU A 247 20.85 -17.91 -2.02
C LEU A 247 21.30 -18.89 -0.92
N ASP A 248 22.50 -19.45 -1.07
CA ASP A 248 22.96 -20.54 -0.22
C ASP A 248 24.49 -20.55 -0.08
N ASP A 249 24.97 -20.93 1.10
CA ASP A 249 26.38 -21.18 1.43
C ASP A 249 26.82 -22.62 1.11
N THR A 250 25.90 -23.44 0.59
CA THR A 250 26.17 -24.77 0.04
C THR A 250 26.05 -24.80 -1.47
N ALA A 251 26.71 -25.79 -2.09
CA ALA A 251 26.66 -25.96 -3.54
C ALA A 251 25.25 -26.41 -3.98
N ALA A 252 24.82 -25.89 -5.13
CA ALA A 252 23.58 -26.27 -5.79
C ALA A 252 22.30 -26.03 -4.97
N ILE A 253 22.30 -25.05 -4.07
CA ILE A 253 21.17 -24.71 -3.20
C ILE A 253 20.68 -25.95 -2.42
N ALA A 254 21.53 -26.52 -1.56
CA ALA A 254 21.19 -27.69 -0.76
C ALA A 254 20.48 -27.34 0.56
N SER A 255 20.74 -26.17 1.12
CA SER A 255 20.21 -25.66 2.40
C SER A 255 20.07 -24.13 2.37
N ALA A 256 19.21 -23.62 1.50
CA ALA A 256 19.07 -22.19 1.25
C ALA A 256 19.00 -21.35 2.54
N LEU A 257 19.89 -20.37 2.65
CA LEU A 257 19.90 -19.36 3.72
C LEU A 257 18.82 -18.31 3.46
N GLU A 258 18.71 -17.91 2.19
CA GLU A 258 17.71 -16.95 1.72
C GLU A 258 16.69 -17.65 0.82
N ALA A 259 15.41 -17.38 1.06
CA ALA A 259 14.30 -17.87 0.24
C ALA A 259 13.29 -16.74 0.01
N ILE A 260 13.53 -15.97 -1.05
CA ILE A 260 12.90 -14.68 -1.25
C ILE A 260 11.88 -14.80 -2.38
N SER A 261 10.62 -14.49 -2.07
CA SER A 261 9.51 -14.58 -3.01
C SER A 261 9.61 -13.52 -4.09
N ILE A 262 9.49 -13.93 -5.34
CA ILE A 262 9.47 -13.02 -6.49
C ILE A 262 8.06 -12.38 -6.58
N PRO A 263 7.95 -11.05 -6.71
CA PRO A 263 6.69 -10.35 -6.90
C PRO A 263 5.92 -10.81 -8.14
N ALA A 264 4.64 -10.42 -8.22
CA ALA A 264 3.83 -10.68 -9.40
C ALA A 264 4.43 -9.99 -10.63
N MET A 265 4.29 -10.63 -11.80
CA MET A 265 4.74 -10.10 -13.08
C MET A 265 3.77 -10.45 -14.20
N SER A 266 3.63 -9.53 -15.15
CA SER A 266 2.88 -9.79 -16.38
C SER A 266 3.68 -10.66 -17.33
N ALA A 267 2.98 -11.46 -18.13
CA ALA A 267 3.60 -12.22 -19.20
C ALA A 267 4.32 -11.30 -20.18
N ASN A 268 5.43 -11.79 -20.73
CA ASN A 268 6.17 -11.21 -21.83
C ASN A 268 6.78 -9.83 -21.59
N THR A 269 7.12 -9.52 -20.33
CA THR A 269 7.73 -8.25 -19.94
C THR A 269 8.93 -8.51 -19.03
N TRP A 270 10.01 -7.76 -19.25
CA TRP A 270 11.16 -7.76 -18.34
C TRP A 270 10.86 -6.90 -17.12
N TYR A 271 11.09 -7.46 -15.94
CA TYR A 271 11.01 -6.77 -14.66
C TYR A 271 12.38 -6.79 -13.99
N ARG A 272 12.80 -5.66 -13.44
CA ARG A 272 13.91 -5.63 -12.47
C ARG A 272 13.34 -5.79 -11.08
N HIS A 273 13.63 -6.91 -10.45
CA HIS A 273 13.25 -7.16 -9.07
C HIS A 273 14.32 -6.63 -8.13
N VAL A 274 13.90 -5.97 -7.06
CA VAL A 274 14.77 -5.52 -5.97
C VAL A 274 14.13 -6.03 -4.69
N LEU A 275 14.70 -7.09 -4.14
CA LEU A 275 14.11 -7.87 -3.05
C LEU A 275 14.96 -7.71 -1.80
N SER A 276 14.31 -7.59 -0.64
CA SER A 276 15.02 -7.57 0.64
C SER A 276 15.60 -8.93 0.95
N LEU A 277 16.86 -8.97 1.37
CA LEU A 277 17.44 -10.12 2.06
C LEU A 277 16.75 -10.28 3.42
N ALA A 278 16.48 -11.51 3.86
CA ALA A 278 15.81 -11.78 5.11
C ALA A 278 16.75 -11.65 6.32
N ASN A 279 17.99 -12.14 6.19
CA ASN A 279 19.02 -12.14 7.22
C ASN A 279 20.41 -11.86 6.61
N PRO A 280 20.64 -10.67 6.03
CA PRO A 280 21.89 -10.37 5.32
C PRO A 280 23.17 -10.61 6.15
N HIS A 281 23.11 -10.38 7.47
CA HIS A 281 24.25 -10.57 8.37
C HIS A 281 24.72 -12.02 8.53
N THR A 282 23.93 -12.99 8.06
CA THR A 282 24.34 -14.40 8.03
C THR A 282 24.87 -14.85 6.67
N ASP A 283 24.78 -14.00 5.65
CA ASP A 283 25.09 -14.32 4.26
C ASP A 283 26.58 -14.07 3.95
N VAL A 284 27.48 -14.59 4.79
CA VAL A 284 28.92 -14.30 4.73
C VAL A 284 29.70 -15.12 3.68
N ASP A 285 29.10 -16.20 3.18
CA ASP A 285 29.77 -17.17 2.30
C ASP A 285 28.80 -17.73 1.24
N ILE A 286 28.05 -16.86 0.55
CA ILE A 286 27.12 -17.31 -0.50
C ILE A 286 27.91 -17.88 -1.69
N ILE A 287 27.69 -19.17 -1.99
CA ILE A 287 28.35 -19.89 -3.10
C ILE A 287 27.39 -20.41 -4.16
N SER A 288 26.07 -20.29 -3.97
CA SER A 288 25.13 -20.58 -5.05
C SER A 288 23.86 -19.74 -5.03
N ILE A 289 23.31 -19.56 -6.23
CA ILE A 289 22.04 -18.88 -6.49
C ILE A 289 21.13 -19.79 -7.31
N GLY A 290 19.81 -19.71 -7.11
CA GLY A 290 18.87 -20.53 -7.89
C GLY A 290 17.45 -20.03 -7.88
N ILE A 291 16.67 -20.49 -8.86
CA ILE A 291 15.25 -20.19 -9.02
C ILE A 291 14.43 -21.44 -8.70
N PHE A 292 13.42 -21.25 -7.85
CA PHE A 292 12.52 -22.30 -7.41
C PHE A 292 11.09 -21.97 -7.80
N GLN A 293 10.35 -23.00 -8.19
CA GLN A 293 8.90 -22.96 -8.35
C GLN A 293 8.26 -23.38 -7.03
N VAL A 294 7.67 -22.45 -6.29
CA VAL A 294 7.01 -22.72 -5.01
C VAL A 294 5.63 -23.34 -5.25
N ALA A 295 4.85 -22.76 -6.16
CA ALA A 295 3.56 -23.25 -6.58
C ALA A 295 3.64 -23.74 -8.03
N ASP A 296 2.95 -24.84 -8.35
CA ASP A 296 2.97 -25.36 -9.71
C ASP A 296 2.23 -24.42 -10.67
N VAL A 297 2.95 -23.91 -11.67
CA VAL A 297 2.43 -22.99 -12.69
C VAL A 297 2.39 -23.64 -14.08
N GLY A 298 2.69 -24.93 -14.18
CA GLY A 298 2.74 -25.66 -15.45
C GLY A 298 3.95 -25.28 -16.30
N ALA A 299 3.84 -25.45 -17.62
CA ALA A 299 4.93 -25.22 -18.56
C ALA A 299 5.12 -23.74 -18.86
N PHE A 300 6.36 -23.25 -18.82
CA PHE A 300 6.71 -21.87 -19.15
C PHE A 300 8.19 -21.70 -19.48
N THR A 301 8.53 -20.57 -20.07
CA THR A 301 9.92 -20.16 -20.27
C THR A 301 10.17 -18.90 -19.45
N PHE A 302 11.29 -18.85 -18.76
CA PHE A 302 11.73 -17.64 -18.08
C PHE A 302 13.21 -17.35 -18.37
N TYR A 303 13.55 -16.09 -18.19
CA TYR A 303 14.90 -15.59 -18.34
C TYR A 303 15.32 -14.85 -17.08
N VAL A 304 16.59 -14.97 -16.70
CA VAL A 304 17.21 -14.20 -15.62
C VAL A 304 18.47 -13.54 -16.16
N ASP A 305 18.70 -12.30 -15.75
CA ASP A 305 19.86 -11.52 -16.15
C ASP A 305 20.38 -10.65 -14.99
N ASP A 306 21.70 -10.44 -14.94
CA ASP A 306 22.41 -9.53 -14.03
C ASP A 306 21.98 -9.60 -12.55
N VAL A 307 22.36 -10.68 -11.86
CA VAL A 307 22.08 -10.88 -10.44
C VAL A 307 23.13 -10.18 -9.57
N ARG A 308 22.68 -9.25 -8.74
CA ARG A 308 23.53 -8.45 -7.84
C ARG A 308 22.96 -8.37 -6.44
N ALA A 309 23.82 -8.12 -5.47
CA ALA A 309 23.44 -7.70 -4.13
C ALA A 309 23.94 -6.27 -3.89
N ASN A 310 23.17 -5.43 -3.20
CA ASN A 310 23.60 -4.09 -2.84
C ASN A 310 23.05 -3.63 -1.49
N LEU A 311 23.68 -2.59 -0.96
CA LEU A 311 23.16 -1.82 0.17
C LEU A 311 22.30 -0.67 -0.36
N SER A 312 21.00 -0.71 -0.07
CA SER A 312 20.00 0.23 -0.57
C SER A 312 20.30 1.69 -0.18
N THR A 313 20.92 1.90 0.98
CA THR A 313 21.30 3.22 1.50
C THR A 313 22.62 3.75 0.94
N SER A 314 23.41 2.91 0.24
CA SER A 314 24.69 3.29 -0.34
C SER A 314 24.57 4.00 -1.71
N LYS A 315 23.34 4.11 -2.23
CA LYS A 315 23.08 4.75 -3.53
C LYS A 315 23.21 6.27 -3.41
N ASP A 316 24.19 6.84 -4.11
CA ASP A 316 24.32 8.29 -4.26
C ASP A 316 23.44 8.76 -5.42
N TYR A 317 22.50 9.66 -5.12
CA TYR A 317 21.55 10.17 -6.10
C TYR A 317 21.92 11.59 -6.50
N ARG A 318 21.89 11.85 -7.80
CA ARG A 318 22.10 13.19 -8.36
C ARG A 318 20.87 13.68 -9.09
N ILE A 319 20.59 14.97 -8.95
CA ILE A 319 19.50 15.64 -9.64
C ILE A 319 19.83 15.71 -11.13
N LEU A 320 18.91 15.20 -11.96
CA LEU A 320 18.94 15.40 -13.39
C LEU A 320 18.40 16.80 -13.70
N ASN A 321 19.17 17.59 -14.44
CA ASN A 321 18.77 18.94 -14.82
C ASN A 321 17.38 18.91 -15.52
N PRO A 322 16.44 19.79 -15.13
CA PRO A 322 15.14 19.94 -15.78
C PRO A 322 15.16 19.96 -17.32
N ASP A 323 16.21 20.47 -17.96
CA ASP A 323 16.28 20.52 -19.43
C ASP A 323 16.35 19.13 -20.09
N TYR A 324 16.70 18.09 -19.32
CA TYR A 324 16.92 16.73 -19.80
C TYR A 324 15.72 15.78 -19.65
N TRP A 325 14.62 16.28 -19.10
CA TRP A 325 13.40 15.49 -18.94
C TRP A 325 12.17 16.35 -19.13
N ARG A 326 11.03 15.71 -19.38
CA ARG A 326 9.72 16.36 -19.45
C ARG A 326 8.60 15.41 -19.07
N VAL A 327 7.51 15.97 -18.59
CA VAL A 327 6.24 15.27 -18.42
C VAL A 327 5.48 15.41 -19.72
N ILE A 328 5.07 14.29 -20.30
CA ILE A 328 4.16 14.27 -21.45
C ILE A 328 2.76 13.98 -20.93
N LYS A 329 1.84 14.90 -21.24
CA LYS A 329 0.42 14.80 -20.91
C LYS A 329 -0.27 14.05 -22.05
N ASP A 330 -0.59 12.81 -21.82
CA ASP A 330 -1.39 11.97 -22.71
C ASP A 330 -2.46 11.25 -21.87
N THR A 331 -3.27 10.40 -22.49
CA THR A 331 -4.24 9.51 -21.84
C THR A 331 -3.61 8.73 -20.68
N THR A 332 -2.33 8.37 -20.82
CA THR A 332 -1.51 7.87 -19.72
C THR A 332 -0.24 8.73 -19.66
N PRO A 333 -0.12 9.61 -18.66
CA PRO A 333 1.02 10.50 -18.57
C PRO A 333 2.31 9.73 -18.32
N TYR A 334 3.40 10.20 -18.92
CA TYR A 334 4.68 9.53 -18.84
C TYR A 334 5.85 10.51 -18.75
N LEU A 335 6.94 10.03 -18.15
CA LEU A 335 8.21 10.74 -18.09
C LEU A 335 8.95 10.50 -19.41
N LYS A 336 9.40 11.57 -20.06
CA LYS A 336 10.23 11.50 -21.26
C LYS A 336 11.62 12.08 -21.00
N LEU A 337 12.66 11.27 -21.15
CA LEU A 337 14.05 11.73 -21.15
C LEU A 337 14.45 12.23 -22.54
N THR A 338 15.35 13.21 -22.61
CA THR A 338 16.01 13.61 -23.87
C THR A 338 17.16 12.66 -24.20
N SER A 339 17.71 12.73 -25.42
CA SER A 339 18.95 12.02 -25.79
C SER A 339 20.09 12.31 -24.84
N ASP A 340 20.27 13.58 -24.50
CA ASP A 340 21.36 14.03 -23.64
C ASP A 340 21.12 13.60 -22.19
N GLY A 341 19.85 13.65 -21.75
CA GLY A 341 19.44 13.12 -20.45
C GLY A 341 19.73 11.63 -20.32
N LEU A 342 19.36 10.85 -21.33
CA LEU A 342 19.63 9.42 -21.37
C LEU A 342 21.13 9.13 -21.40
N GLY A 343 21.91 9.91 -22.16
CA GLY A 343 23.37 9.82 -22.17
C GLY A 343 24.04 10.13 -20.82
N ILE A 344 23.43 11.00 -20.01
CA ILE A 344 23.91 11.32 -18.65
C ILE A 344 23.53 10.23 -17.65
N VAL A 345 22.29 9.75 -17.70
CA VAL A 345 21.78 8.74 -16.76
C VAL A 345 22.38 7.36 -17.05
N GLY A 346 22.68 7.08 -18.31
CA GLY A 346 23.26 5.82 -18.76
C GLY A 346 22.23 4.72 -18.93
N ASP A 347 22.66 3.48 -18.70
CA ASP A 347 21.86 2.27 -18.83
C ASP A 347 21.76 1.55 -17.48
N ASN A 348 20.68 0.81 -17.26
CA ASN A 348 20.44 0.05 -16.04
C ASN A 348 20.51 0.90 -14.75
N THR A 349 20.24 2.20 -14.86
CA THR A 349 20.33 3.15 -13.75
C THR A 349 18.96 3.36 -13.11
N GLN A 350 18.89 3.32 -11.78
CA GLN A 350 17.68 3.60 -11.03
C GLN A 350 17.32 5.08 -11.09
N LEU A 351 16.06 5.38 -11.40
CA LEU A 351 15.49 6.71 -11.24
C LEU A 351 14.79 6.85 -9.89
N ARG A 352 14.95 8.02 -9.29
CA ARG A 352 14.16 8.48 -8.16
C ARG A 352 13.34 9.68 -8.60
N LEU A 353 12.02 9.50 -8.67
CA LEU A 353 11.07 10.53 -9.08
C LEU A 353 10.42 11.10 -7.84
N THR A 354 10.49 12.42 -7.67
CA THR A 354 9.89 13.11 -6.52
C THR A 354 8.91 14.17 -7.00
N GLY A 355 7.70 14.11 -6.47
CA GLY A 355 6.56 14.86 -6.96
C GLY A 355 5.44 14.93 -5.92
N TYR A 356 4.23 15.14 -6.43
CA TYR A 356 3.02 15.31 -5.64
C TYR A 356 1.95 14.32 -6.07
N GLN A 357 1.21 13.80 -5.10
CA GLN A 357 0.01 12.99 -5.29
C GLN A 357 -1.18 13.61 -4.59
N LEU A 358 -2.39 13.20 -4.97
CA LEU A 358 -3.59 13.52 -4.21
C LEU A 358 -3.52 12.79 -2.85
N PRO A 359 -4.01 13.40 -1.75
CA PRO A 359 -4.20 12.69 -0.51
C PRO A 359 -5.07 11.44 -0.71
N ALA A 360 -4.70 10.34 -0.06
CA ALA A 360 -5.46 9.11 -0.09
C ALA A 360 -6.83 9.29 0.58
N LEU A 361 -7.86 8.65 0.00
CA LEU A 361 -9.14 8.48 0.67
C LEU A 361 -9.02 7.43 1.78
N LEU A 362 -9.89 7.52 2.76
CA LEU A 362 -9.90 6.60 3.89
C LEU A 362 -10.82 5.43 3.60
N ASP A 363 -10.30 4.39 2.94
CA ASP A 363 -11.10 3.23 2.53
C ASP A 363 -11.24 2.17 3.64
N ALA A 364 -10.33 2.16 4.63
CA ALA A 364 -10.36 1.25 5.77
C ALA A 364 -10.22 1.99 7.11
N ASP A 365 -10.68 1.35 8.19
CA ASP A 365 -10.67 1.93 9.53
C ASP A 365 -9.28 2.18 10.10
N ALA A 366 -8.31 1.35 9.69
CA ALA A 366 -6.91 1.46 10.06
C ALA A 366 -6.14 2.48 9.20
N THR A 367 -6.71 2.99 8.10
CA THR A 367 -6.03 3.96 7.24
C THR A 367 -5.82 5.28 7.99
N GLU A 368 -4.58 5.74 8.05
CA GLU A 368 -4.20 7.03 8.63
C GLU A 368 -4.47 8.19 7.66
N SER A 369 -4.95 9.31 8.20
CA SER A 369 -5.22 10.51 7.41
C SER A 369 -3.94 11.28 7.08
N GLU A 370 -3.75 11.58 5.80
CA GLU A 370 -2.72 12.50 5.30
C GLU A 370 -3.13 13.98 5.42
N ILE A 371 -4.39 14.22 5.83
CA ILE A 371 -4.96 15.53 6.12
C ILE A 371 -5.10 15.72 7.63
N ASP A 372 -4.94 16.94 8.12
CA ASP A 372 -5.11 17.27 9.54
C ASP A 372 -6.48 16.76 10.05
N PRO A 373 -6.50 15.82 11.01
CA PRO A 373 -7.74 15.31 11.58
C PRO A 373 -8.62 16.41 12.20
N GLY A 374 -8.03 17.49 12.71
CA GLY A 374 -8.76 18.63 13.25
C GLY A 374 -9.63 19.30 12.19
N TYR A 375 -9.08 19.50 10.99
CA TYR A 375 -9.83 20.00 9.83
C TYR A 375 -11.00 19.06 9.51
N LEU A 376 -10.73 17.78 9.32
CA LEU A 376 -11.75 16.78 8.94
C LEU A 376 -12.87 16.69 9.98
N ILE A 377 -12.53 16.60 11.26
CA ILE A 377 -13.53 16.52 12.34
C ILE A 377 -14.43 17.77 12.35
N ASN A 378 -13.85 18.96 12.23
CA ASN A 378 -14.64 20.20 12.27
C ASN A 378 -15.50 20.37 11.01
N LYS A 379 -14.94 20.09 9.83
CA LYS A 379 -15.64 20.18 8.54
C LYS A 379 -16.82 19.21 8.50
N VAL A 380 -16.59 17.93 8.73
CA VAL A 380 -17.63 16.88 8.66
C VAL A 380 -18.70 17.10 9.73
N THR A 381 -18.31 17.39 10.98
CA THR A 381 -19.28 17.68 12.05
C THR A 381 -20.17 18.86 11.68
N GLY A 382 -19.58 19.95 11.16
CA GLY A 382 -20.32 21.13 10.73
C GLY A 382 -21.32 20.84 9.62
N GLU A 383 -20.90 20.10 8.58
CA GLU A 383 -21.75 19.76 7.43
C GLU A 383 -22.90 18.83 7.81
N LEU A 384 -22.62 17.77 8.57
CA LEU A 384 -23.65 16.84 9.03
C LEU A 384 -24.69 17.55 9.93
N MET A 385 -24.25 18.45 10.82
CA MET A 385 -25.16 19.24 11.65
C MET A 385 -26.04 20.19 10.82
N LEU A 386 -25.47 20.84 9.79
CA LEU A 386 -26.21 21.74 8.92
C LEU A 386 -27.23 21.00 8.05
N ASN A 387 -26.85 19.85 7.49
CA ASN A 387 -27.73 19.05 6.65
C ASN A 387 -28.93 18.50 7.45
N HIS A 388 -28.73 18.17 8.73
CA HIS A 388 -29.78 17.67 9.62
C HIS A 388 -30.48 18.74 10.47
N SER A 389 -30.09 20.02 10.38
CA SER A 389 -30.75 21.10 11.14
C SER A 389 -32.22 21.27 10.77
N LYS A 390 -32.63 20.80 9.58
CA LYS A 390 -34.01 20.85 9.08
C LYS A 390 -34.94 19.78 9.68
N SER A 391 -34.42 18.90 10.55
CA SER A 391 -35.21 17.87 11.21
C SER A 391 -36.09 18.46 12.32
N SER A 392 -37.36 18.07 12.39
CA SER A 392 -38.40 18.63 13.28
C SER A 392 -38.20 18.35 14.78
N ARG A 393 -37.05 17.83 15.20
CA ARG A 393 -36.85 17.22 16.53
C ARG A 393 -36.05 18.08 17.51
N LEU A 394 -35.43 19.20 17.10
CA LEU A 394 -34.51 20.01 17.93
C LEU A 394 -34.56 21.51 17.61
N ASP A 395 -34.02 22.35 18.51
CA ASP A 395 -33.83 23.80 18.30
C ASP A 395 -32.87 24.05 17.12
N ILE A 396 -33.49 24.27 15.95
CA ILE A 396 -32.85 24.47 14.65
C ILE A 396 -31.79 25.57 14.73
N GLN A 397 -32.09 26.67 15.42
CA GLN A 397 -31.23 27.85 15.49
C GLN A 397 -29.94 27.57 16.25
N ASN A 398 -30.02 26.82 17.36
CA ASN A 398 -28.83 26.47 18.14
C ASN A 398 -27.92 25.50 17.37
N ARG A 399 -28.49 24.52 16.64
CA ARG A 399 -27.71 23.59 15.82
C ARG A 399 -27.01 24.27 14.65
N GLU A 400 -27.71 25.14 13.93
CA GLU A 400 -27.12 25.91 12.83
C GLU A 400 -25.97 26.79 13.32
N LYS A 401 -26.13 27.43 14.48
CA LYS A 401 -25.06 28.24 15.09
C LYS A 401 -23.83 27.41 15.43
N ILE A 402 -24.01 26.23 16.04
CA ILE A 402 -22.88 25.34 16.36
C ILE A 402 -22.22 24.82 15.08
N ALA A 403 -23.02 24.47 14.07
CA ALA A 403 -22.52 24.04 12.76
C ALA A 403 -21.64 25.13 12.11
N GLN A 404 -22.10 26.39 12.12
CA GLN A 404 -21.33 27.52 11.60
C GLN A 404 -19.99 27.69 12.33
N VAL A 405 -19.98 27.63 13.67
CA VAL A 405 -18.73 27.73 14.45
C VAL A 405 -17.75 26.60 14.08
N ARG A 406 -18.25 25.38 13.82
CA ARG A 406 -17.41 24.26 13.37
C ARG A 406 -16.82 24.50 11.98
N LEU A 407 -17.63 24.97 11.04
CA LEU A 407 -17.17 25.29 9.69
C LEU A 407 -16.16 26.45 9.68
N GLU A 408 -16.37 27.49 10.48
CA GLU A 408 -15.40 28.58 10.65
C GLU A 408 -14.06 28.08 11.19
N LYS A 409 -14.09 27.15 12.14
CA LYS A 409 -12.88 26.52 12.65
C LYS A 409 -12.19 25.69 11.57
N ALA A 410 -12.95 24.93 10.80
CA ALA A 410 -12.41 24.16 9.67
C ALA A 410 -11.75 25.08 8.62
N GLU A 411 -12.34 26.22 8.28
CA GLU A 411 -11.71 27.19 7.36
C GLU A 411 -10.42 27.79 7.93
N LYS A 412 -10.36 28.02 9.24
CA LYS A 412 -9.13 28.43 9.90
C LYS A 412 -8.06 27.32 9.80
N ASP A 413 -8.41 26.09 10.12
CA ASP A 413 -7.52 24.93 10.04
C ASP A 413 -7.05 24.70 8.59
N LYS A 414 -7.92 24.94 7.60
CA LYS A 414 -7.62 24.86 6.17
C LYS A 414 -6.42 25.71 5.76
N THR A 415 -6.23 26.88 6.37
CA THR A 415 -5.08 27.74 6.07
C THR A 415 -3.74 27.13 6.49
N GLY A 416 -3.71 26.31 7.54
CA GLY A 416 -2.52 25.64 8.06
C GLY A 416 -2.08 24.42 7.25
N ILE A 417 -3.03 23.80 6.54
CA ILE A 417 -2.79 22.62 5.70
C ILE A 417 -2.49 22.95 4.24
N ARG A 418 -2.52 24.25 3.85
CA ARG A 418 -2.25 24.65 2.46
C ARG A 418 -0.84 24.26 2.02
N PHE A 419 -0.81 23.43 1.00
CA PHE A 419 0.34 23.04 0.22
C PHE A 419 0.96 24.26 -0.49
N LYS A 420 2.29 24.24 -0.58
CA LYS A 420 3.06 25.21 -1.37
C LYS A 420 3.94 24.44 -2.35
N PRO A 421 3.70 24.56 -3.67
CA PRO A 421 4.48 23.85 -4.66
C PRO A 421 5.94 24.29 -4.65
N ALA A 422 6.82 23.34 -4.98
CA ALA A 422 8.21 23.65 -5.32
C ALA A 422 8.26 24.58 -6.55
N GLN A 423 9.38 25.27 -6.77
CA GLN A 423 9.45 26.27 -7.86
C GLN A 423 9.43 25.66 -9.28
N ASN A 424 9.68 24.35 -9.43
CA ASN A 424 9.87 23.69 -10.73
C ASN A 424 8.90 22.53 -10.98
N VAL A 425 7.67 22.59 -10.44
CA VAL A 425 6.68 21.52 -10.66
C VAL A 425 6.24 21.50 -12.13
N ARG A 426 6.29 20.32 -12.73
CA ARG A 426 5.64 20.00 -14.00
C ARG A 426 4.37 19.22 -13.71
N TRP A 427 3.24 19.89 -13.86
CA TRP A 427 1.92 19.29 -13.65
C TRP A 427 1.67 18.21 -14.69
N VAL A 428 1.10 17.10 -14.22
CA VAL A 428 0.75 15.93 -15.02
C VAL A 428 -0.62 16.10 -15.69
N ASP A 429 -1.53 16.81 -15.01
CA ASP A 429 -2.85 17.22 -15.52
C ASP A 429 -2.78 18.39 -16.52
#